data_AF-A0A653AGD5-F1
#
_entry.id   AF-A0A653AGD5-F1
#
_cell.length_a   1.000
_cell.length_b   1.000
_cell.length_c   1.000
_cell.angle_alpha   90.00
_cell.angle_beta   90.00
_cell.angle_gamma   90.00
#
_symmetry.space_group_name_H-M   'P 1'
#
loop_
_entity.id
_entity.type
_entity.pdbx_description
1 polymer ?
#
loop_
_entity_poly.entity_id
_entity_poly.type
_entity_poly.pdbx_seq_one_letter_code
_entity_poly.pdbx_strand_id
1 'polypeptide(L)'
;MKNMGDNSTKNFGFLNIAVLVLSVYVLGALIVDTTFNLSKETAKLLNYIDIAICVFFFVEFCIRFYQAENKLKFMHWGWIDLVSSIPMINFLRFGRIFRLIRLIRILRAFRKTKHFVSYIFKNKAEGAFTSATILAVLLIIFSSIAILQVENAPTSNIKTAEDAIWWSYVTITTVGYGDKFPVTTEGRIIAMFLMTAGVGLFGTFTAYIASIFVSDNKKEKTEINE
;
A
#
# COMPACT_ATOMS: atom_id res chain seq x y z
N MET A 1 -20.04 1.82 -36.95
CA MET A 1 -20.16 2.52 -35.66
C MET A 1 -19.38 1.73 -34.61
N LYS A 2 -18.16 2.18 -34.27
CA LYS A 2 -17.25 1.48 -33.34
C LYS A 2 -17.24 2.27 -32.04
N ASN A 3 -17.73 1.64 -30.97
CA ASN A 3 -17.98 2.24 -29.67
C ASN A 3 -16.73 2.90 -29.08
N MET A 4 -16.86 4.21 -28.81
CA MET A 4 -16.19 4.90 -27.73
C MET A 4 -16.64 4.27 -26.42
N GLY A 5 -15.72 3.72 -25.64
CA GLY A 5 -16.06 3.02 -24.40
C GLY A 5 -14.84 2.81 -23.52
N ASP A 6 -14.60 3.83 -22.70
CA ASP A 6 -13.96 3.77 -21.38
C ASP A 6 -12.47 3.39 -21.30
N ASN A 7 -11.64 4.42 -21.15
CA ASN A 7 -10.18 4.37 -21.07
C ASN A 7 -9.65 4.46 -19.62
N SER A 8 -10.47 4.23 -18.59
CA SER A 8 -10.15 4.66 -17.21
C SER A 8 -9.75 3.56 -16.19
N THR A 9 -9.68 2.28 -16.57
CA THR A 9 -9.65 1.16 -15.58
C THR A 9 -8.38 0.28 -15.58
N LYS A 10 -7.22 0.82 -15.96
CA LYS A 10 -6.04 0.01 -16.33
C LYS A 10 -5.00 -0.37 -15.25
N ASN A 11 -5.01 0.13 -14.01
CA ASN A 11 -3.88 -0.08 -13.07
C ASN A 11 -4.17 -0.91 -11.79
N PHE A 12 -5.32 -1.61 -11.69
CA PHE A 12 -5.81 -2.08 -10.39
C PHE A 12 -5.43 -3.52 -9.97
N GLY A 13 -4.85 -4.35 -10.85
CA GLY A 13 -4.60 -5.78 -10.55
C GLY A 13 -3.50 -6.04 -9.50
N PHE A 14 -2.33 -5.44 -9.67
CA PHE A 14 -1.20 -5.60 -8.73
C PHE A 14 -1.43 -4.83 -7.42
N LEU A 15 -2.05 -3.64 -7.51
CA LEU A 15 -2.56 -2.90 -6.35
C LEU A 15 -3.43 -3.79 -5.47
N ASN A 16 -4.32 -4.59 -6.05
CA ASN A 16 -5.19 -5.45 -5.27
C ASN A 16 -4.44 -6.60 -4.58
N ILE A 17 -3.41 -7.18 -5.20
CA ILE A 17 -2.59 -8.23 -4.56
C ILE A 17 -1.80 -7.65 -3.41
N ALA A 18 -1.18 -6.49 -3.60
CA ALA A 18 -0.45 -5.83 -2.53
C ALA A 18 -1.37 -5.34 -1.41
N VAL A 19 -2.55 -4.82 -1.75
CA VAL A 19 -3.60 -4.50 -0.77
C VAL A 19 -4.07 -5.75 -0.05
N LEU A 20 -4.16 -6.90 -0.71
CA LEU A 20 -4.52 -8.17 -0.08
C LEU A 20 -3.42 -8.64 0.87
N VAL A 21 -2.16 -8.61 0.44
CA VAL A 21 -0.99 -8.95 1.29
C VAL A 21 -0.91 -8.01 2.48
N LEU A 22 -1.08 -6.70 2.26
CA LEU A 22 -1.12 -5.68 3.30
C LEU A 22 -2.30 -5.91 4.26
N SER A 23 -3.47 -6.26 3.73
CA SER A 23 -4.66 -6.53 4.56
C SER A 23 -4.48 -7.77 5.41
N VAL A 24 -3.98 -8.87 4.83
CA VAL A 24 -3.67 -10.11 5.54
C VAL A 24 -2.59 -9.88 6.60
N TYR A 25 -1.57 -9.07 6.28
CA TYR A 25 -0.53 -8.69 7.22
C TYR A 25 -1.06 -7.83 8.39
N VAL A 26 -1.82 -6.78 8.09
CA VAL A 26 -2.47 -5.93 9.12
C VAL A 26 -3.37 -6.78 10.01
N LEU A 27 -4.06 -7.77 9.45
CA LEU A 27 -4.82 -8.75 10.22
C LEU A 27 -3.95 -9.63 11.12
N GLY A 28 -2.84 -10.16 10.61
CA GLY A 28 -1.87 -10.91 11.40
C GLY A 28 -1.33 -10.07 12.55
N ALA A 29 -0.88 -8.84 12.27
CA ALA A 29 -0.37 -7.91 13.26
C ALA A 29 -1.43 -7.54 14.32
N LEU A 30 -2.70 -7.37 13.93
CA LEU A 30 -3.81 -7.12 14.86
C LEU A 30 -4.21 -8.34 15.68
N ILE A 31 -4.07 -9.55 15.14
CA ILE A 31 -4.26 -10.79 15.90
C ILE A 31 -3.16 -10.89 16.94
N VAL A 32 -1.90 -10.63 16.54
CA VAL A 32 -0.76 -10.59 17.47
C VAL A 32 -0.97 -9.49 18.52
N ASP A 33 -1.51 -8.31 18.19
CA ASP A 33 -1.89 -7.25 19.17
C ASP A 33 -2.98 -7.68 20.15
N THR A 34 -3.87 -8.57 19.70
CA THR A 34 -4.97 -9.05 20.53
C THR A 34 -4.52 -10.19 21.45
N THR A 35 -3.52 -10.98 21.05
CA THR A 35 -3.06 -12.17 21.79
C THR A 35 -1.75 -11.94 22.55
N PHE A 36 -0.93 -10.97 22.13
CA PHE A 36 0.34 -10.58 22.73
C PHE A 36 0.31 -9.09 23.09
N ASN A 37 0.85 -8.72 24.26
CA ASN A 37 1.03 -7.33 24.65
C ASN A 37 2.11 -6.68 23.77
N LEU A 38 1.73 -6.15 22.61
CA LEU A 38 2.64 -5.37 21.76
C LEU A 38 3.06 -4.08 22.47
N SER A 39 4.24 -3.59 22.08
CA SER A 39 4.72 -2.29 22.55
C SER A 39 3.75 -1.19 22.10
N LYS A 40 3.58 -0.17 22.95
CA LYS A 40 2.66 0.96 22.68
C LYS A 40 2.94 1.63 21.34
N GLU A 41 4.22 1.69 20.94
CA GLU A 41 4.67 2.31 19.69
C GLU A 41 4.30 1.47 18.47
N THR A 42 4.36 0.14 18.53
CA THR A 42 3.90 -0.69 17.41
C THR A 42 2.39 -0.61 17.25
N ALA A 43 1.62 -0.60 18.35
CA ALA A 43 0.17 -0.39 18.28
C ALA A 43 -0.19 0.98 17.67
N LYS A 44 0.57 2.02 18.03
CA LYS A 44 0.43 3.37 17.47
C LYS A 44 0.73 3.40 15.96
N LEU A 45 1.82 2.76 15.53
CA LEU A 45 2.18 2.61 14.13
C LEU A 45 1.08 1.90 13.32
N LEU A 46 0.57 0.77 13.85
CA LEU A 46 -0.53 0.03 13.22
C LEU A 46 -1.79 0.90 13.08
N ASN A 47 -2.11 1.72 14.07
CA ASN A 47 -3.24 2.64 14.01
C ASN A 47 -3.06 3.72 12.93
N TYR A 48 -1.87 4.31 12.80
CA TYR A 48 -1.59 5.26 11.71
C TYR A 48 -1.75 4.64 10.33
N ILE A 49 -1.23 3.42 10.14
CA ILE A 49 -1.41 2.67 8.88
C ILE A 49 -2.89 2.40 8.63
N ASP A 50 -3.64 2.03 9.67
CA ASP A 50 -5.07 1.76 9.60
C ASP A 50 -5.87 2.96 9.12
N ILE A 51 -5.64 4.12 9.74
CA ILE A 51 -6.29 5.38 9.41
C ILE A 51 -5.95 5.78 7.98
N ALA A 52 -4.68 5.69 7.57
CA ALA A 52 -4.26 6.03 6.22
C ALA A 52 -4.97 5.18 5.16
N ILE A 53 -5.06 3.87 5.38
CA ILE A 53 -5.76 2.93 4.50
C ILE A 53 -7.27 3.26 4.44
N CYS A 54 -7.89 3.51 5.60
CA CYS A 54 -9.30 3.86 5.69
C CYS A 54 -9.62 5.16 4.94
N VAL A 55 -8.81 6.20 5.12
CA VAL A 55 -8.96 7.48 4.39
C VAL A 55 -8.82 7.28 2.89
N PHE A 56 -7.78 6.55 2.45
CA PHE A 56 -7.59 6.25 1.02
C PHE A 56 -8.82 5.58 0.41
N PHE A 57 -9.39 4.59 1.10
CA PHE A 57 -10.56 3.88 0.64
C PHE A 57 -11.86 4.68 0.73
N PHE A 58 -11.98 5.57 1.71
CA PHE A 58 -13.10 6.49 1.78
C PHE A 58 -13.10 7.43 0.57
N VAL A 59 -11.92 7.92 0.18
CA VAL A 59 -11.75 8.74 -1.03
C VAL A 59 -12.11 7.93 -2.28
N GLU A 60 -11.62 6.68 -2.41
CA GLU A 60 -11.99 5.79 -3.52
C GLU A 60 -13.51 5.59 -3.60
N PHE A 61 -14.16 5.36 -2.45
CA PHE A 61 -15.61 5.23 -2.36
C PHE A 61 -16.32 6.51 -2.81
N CYS A 62 -15.89 7.68 -2.34
CA CYS A 62 -16.50 8.97 -2.71
C CYS A 62 -16.41 9.23 -4.22
N ILE A 63 -15.26 8.94 -4.83
CA ILE A 63 -15.07 9.07 -6.28
C ILE A 63 -16.02 8.15 -7.03
N ARG A 64 -16.08 6.86 -6.67
CA ARG A 64 -16.96 5.88 -7.32
C ARG A 64 -18.44 6.20 -7.12
N PHE A 65 -18.80 6.71 -5.94
CA PHE A 65 -20.15 7.15 -5.65
C PHE A 65 -20.55 8.37 -6.49
N TYR A 66 -19.63 9.31 -6.70
CA TYR A 66 -19.86 10.49 -7.54
C TYR A 66 -20.00 10.13 -9.02
N GLN A 67 -19.20 9.17 -9.51
CA GLN A 67 -19.22 8.72 -10.91
C GLN A 67 -20.39 7.78 -11.25
N ALA A 68 -21.11 7.24 -10.26
CA ALA A 68 -22.21 6.31 -10.50
C ALA A 68 -23.45 7.02 -11.06
N GLU A 69 -23.90 6.61 -12.26
CA GLU A 69 -25.11 7.12 -12.90
C GLU A 69 -26.37 6.96 -12.04
N ASN A 70 -26.47 5.87 -11.27
CA ASN A 70 -27.59 5.63 -10.35
C ASN A 70 -27.08 5.33 -8.93
N LYS A 71 -27.16 6.34 -8.07
CA LYS A 71 -26.66 6.34 -6.68
C LYS A 71 -27.34 5.28 -5.80
N LEU A 72 -28.64 5.03 -6.01
CA LEU A 72 -29.40 4.04 -5.23
C LEU A 72 -28.99 2.61 -5.57
N LYS A 73 -28.81 2.31 -6.86
CA LYS A 73 -28.31 1.01 -7.31
C LYS A 73 -26.88 0.76 -6.85
N PHE A 74 -26.05 1.80 -6.82
CA PHE A 74 -24.70 1.73 -6.27
C PHE A 74 -24.73 1.45 -4.76
N MET A 75 -25.56 2.16 -3.99
CA MET A 75 -25.59 2.02 -2.52
C MET A 75 -26.09 0.64 -2.05
N HIS A 76 -26.91 -0.06 -2.84
CA HIS A 76 -27.34 -1.44 -2.54
C HIS A 76 -26.17 -2.41 -2.31
N TRP A 77 -25.01 -2.16 -2.93
CA TRP A 77 -23.77 -2.93 -2.74
C TRP A 77 -22.62 -2.10 -2.14
N GLY A 78 -22.64 -0.77 -2.32
CA GLY A 78 -21.62 0.16 -1.86
C GLY A 78 -21.62 0.42 -0.36
N TRP A 79 -22.68 0.07 0.37
CA TRP A 79 -22.70 0.19 1.83
C TRP A 79 -21.60 -0.62 2.52
N ILE A 80 -21.16 -1.74 1.93
CA ILE A 80 -20.04 -2.55 2.45
C ILE A 80 -18.72 -1.78 2.30
N ASP A 81 -18.52 -1.11 1.16
CA ASP A 81 -17.32 -0.28 0.91
C ASP A 81 -17.30 0.91 1.88
N LEU A 82 -18.45 1.55 2.13
CA LEU A 82 -18.60 2.64 3.11
C LEU A 82 -18.31 2.18 4.54
N VAL A 83 -18.94 1.09 5.01
CA VAL A 83 -18.69 0.54 6.35
C VAL A 83 -17.22 0.13 6.52
N SER A 84 -16.58 -0.36 5.45
CA SER A 84 -15.17 -0.73 5.47
C SER A 84 -14.18 0.44 5.50
N SER A 85 -14.64 1.65 5.18
CA SER A 85 -13.82 2.87 5.14
C SER A 85 -13.75 3.61 6.47
N ILE A 86 -14.54 3.19 7.46
CA ILE A 86 -14.57 3.79 8.80
C ILE A 86 -13.38 3.25 9.61
N PRO A 87 -12.43 4.12 10.05
CA PRO A 87 -11.32 3.69 10.88
C PRO A 87 -11.83 3.24 12.25
N MET A 88 -11.21 2.20 12.81
CA MET A 88 -11.56 1.71 14.14
C MET A 88 -10.93 2.61 15.20
N ILE A 89 -11.57 3.74 15.50
CA ILE A 89 -11.14 4.63 16.58
C ILE A 89 -11.18 3.85 17.90
N ASN A 90 -10.14 4.02 18.73
CA ASN A 90 -9.93 3.31 20.01
C ASN A 90 -11.15 3.25 20.95
N PHE A 91 -12.14 4.13 20.78
CA PHE A 91 -13.41 4.12 21.52
C PHE A 91 -14.27 2.86 21.26
N LEU A 92 -14.06 2.17 20.13
CA LEU A 92 -14.85 1.02 19.69
C LEU A 92 -14.29 -0.35 20.16
N ARG A 93 -13.25 -0.36 21.01
CA ARG A 93 -12.66 -1.59 21.60
C ARG A 93 -13.62 -2.33 22.55
N PHE A 94 -14.78 -1.75 22.88
CA PHE A 94 -15.69 -2.20 23.95
C PHE A 94 -16.74 -3.26 23.57
N GLY A 95 -16.93 -3.64 22.29
CA GLY A 95 -18.05 -4.52 21.90
C GLY A 95 -17.67 -5.79 21.14
N ARG A 96 -18.23 -6.94 21.55
CA ARG A 96 -18.17 -8.23 20.79
C ARG A 96 -18.59 -8.09 19.32
N ILE A 97 -19.46 -7.14 18.99
CA ILE A 97 -19.97 -6.84 17.65
C ILE A 97 -18.88 -6.25 16.73
N PHE A 98 -17.93 -5.49 17.26
CA PHE A 98 -16.86 -4.87 16.46
C PHE A 98 -15.80 -5.88 16.00
N ARG A 99 -15.79 -7.09 16.58
CA ARG A 99 -14.96 -8.20 16.11
C ARG A 99 -15.41 -8.69 14.73
N LEU A 100 -16.70 -8.53 14.38
CA LEU A 100 -17.24 -8.88 13.07
C LEU A 100 -16.87 -7.86 11.98
N ILE A 101 -16.73 -6.57 12.33
CA ILE A 101 -16.26 -5.53 11.40
C ILE A 101 -14.83 -5.84 10.91
N ARG A 102 -13.99 -6.48 11.74
CA ARG A 102 -12.66 -6.99 11.33
C ARG A 102 -12.75 -8.09 10.26
N LEU A 103 -13.78 -8.93 10.28
CA LEU A 103 -13.99 -9.99 9.27
C LEU A 103 -14.50 -9.43 7.93
N ILE A 104 -15.25 -8.32 7.96
CA ILE A 104 -15.69 -7.62 6.76
C ILE A 104 -14.48 -7.09 5.95
N ARG A 105 -13.38 -6.71 6.62
CA ARG A 105 -12.09 -6.38 5.98
C ARG A 105 -11.47 -7.53 5.19
N ILE A 106 -11.58 -8.77 5.68
CA ILE A 106 -11.09 -9.96 4.97
C ILE A 106 -11.92 -10.19 3.70
N LEU A 107 -13.25 -10.14 3.83
CA LEU A 107 -14.18 -10.28 2.71
C LEU A 107 -13.91 -9.28 1.58
N ARG A 108 -13.47 -8.06 1.91
CA ARG A 108 -13.02 -7.05 0.94
C ARG A 108 -11.79 -7.50 0.15
N ALA A 109 -10.75 -7.99 0.82
CA ALA A 109 -9.52 -8.47 0.17
C ALA A 109 -9.83 -9.60 -0.83
N PHE A 110 -10.72 -10.53 -0.46
CA PHE A 110 -11.12 -11.65 -1.30
C PHE A 110 -12.08 -11.29 -2.45
N ARG A 111 -12.96 -10.29 -2.30
CA ARG A 111 -13.94 -9.94 -3.37
C ARG A 111 -13.33 -9.15 -4.53
N LYS A 112 -12.31 -8.32 -4.28
CA LYS A 112 -11.59 -7.60 -5.35
C LYS A 112 -10.80 -8.55 -6.29
N THR A 113 -10.63 -9.82 -5.90
CA THR A 113 -9.90 -10.86 -6.65
C THR A 113 -10.72 -11.49 -7.79
N LYS A 114 -12.06 -11.47 -7.76
CA LYS A 114 -12.89 -12.38 -8.58
C LYS A 114 -13.20 -11.93 -10.02
N HIS A 115 -12.72 -10.77 -10.48
CA HIS A 115 -13.14 -10.21 -11.78
C HIS A 115 -12.01 -9.83 -12.77
N PHE A 116 -10.75 -10.20 -12.52
CA PHE A 116 -9.61 -9.47 -13.13
C PHE A 116 -8.45 -10.31 -13.71
N VAL A 117 -8.70 -11.55 -14.16
CA VAL A 117 -7.62 -12.43 -14.65
C VAL A 117 -7.28 -12.21 -16.14
N SER A 118 -8.13 -11.56 -16.93
CA SER A 118 -8.01 -11.57 -18.40
C SER A 118 -7.26 -10.38 -19.05
N TYR A 119 -6.74 -9.38 -18.32
CA TYR A 119 -6.28 -8.11 -18.95
C TYR A 119 -4.82 -7.69 -18.63
N ILE A 120 -3.99 -8.63 -18.18
CA ILE A 120 -2.78 -8.34 -17.41
C ILE A 120 -1.57 -7.81 -18.22
N PHE A 121 -1.54 -7.85 -19.55
CA PHE A 121 -0.29 -7.53 -20.29
C PHE A 121 -0.48 -6.62 -21.51
N LYS A 122 -0.83 -5.34 -21.32
CA LYS A 122 -0.84 -4.38 -22.44
C LYS A 122 0.29 -3.33 -22.45
N ASN A 123 0.98 -3.09 -21.33
CA ASN A 123 2.25 -2.33 -21.31
C ASN A 123 3.17 -2.78 -20.16
N LYS A 124 4.31 -3.40 -20.48
CA LYS A 124 5.23 -3.97 -19.49
C LYS A 124 5.86 -2.92 -18.55
N ALA A 125 6.13 -1.71 -19.06
CA ALA A 125 6.82 -0.66 -18.30
C ALA A 125 5.93 0.00 -17.23
N GLU A 126 4.67 0.30 -17.55
CA GLU A 126 3.71 0.88 -16.60
C GLU A 126 3.36 -0.11 -15.46
N GLY A 127 3.23 -1.39 -15.80
CA GLY A 127 3.04 -2.45 -14.81
C GLY A 127 4.22 -2.61 -13.86
N ALA A 128 5.45 -2.51 -14.37
CA ALA A 128 6.68 -2.59 -13.56
C ALA A 128 6.85 -1.41 -12.61
N PHE A 129 6.59 -0.18 -13.06
CA PHE A 129 6.67 1.00 -12.20
C PHE A 129 5.60 1.00 -11.10
N THR A 130 4.36 0.67 -11.48
CA THR A 130 3.25 0.52 -10.54
C THR A 130 3.62 -0.53 -9.49
N SER A 131 4.16 -1.68 -9.92
CA SER A 131 4.52 -2.75 -9.00
C SER A 131 5.66 -2.40 -8.04
N ALA A 132 6.70 -1.71 -8.54
CA ALA A 132 7.81 -1.24 -7.72
C ALA A 132 7.35 -0.21 -6.67
N THR A 133 6.49 0.74 -7.05
CA THR A 133 5.96 1.76 -6.13
C THR A 133 5.20 1.14 -4.96
N ILE A 134 4.39 0.13 -5.27
CA ILE A 134 3.59 -0.57 -4.27
C ILE A 134 4.46 -1.45 -3.38
N LEU A 135 5.44 -2.15 -3.95
CA LEU A 135 6.44 -2.88 -3.17
C LEU A 135 7.17 -1.93 -2.21
N ALA A 136 7.51 -0.72 -2.65
CA ALA A 136 8.15 0.27 -1.79
C ALA A 136 7.27 0.68 -0.60
N VAL A 137 5.97 0.94 -0.83
CA VAL A 137 5.01 1.22 0.26
C VAL A 137 4.93 0.06 1.25
N LEU A 138 4.87 -1.19 0.75
CA LEU A 138 4.89 -2.37 1.62
C LEU A 138 6.17 -2.40 2.46
N LEU A 139 7.34 -2.26 1.82
CA LEU A 139 8.62 -2.31 2.50
C LEU A 139 8.79 -1.20 3.55
N ILE A 140 8.26 0.00 3.31
CA ILE A 140 8.21 1.04 4.34
C ILE A 140 7.44 0.54 5.56
N ILE A 141 6.21 0.04 5.37
CA ILE A 141 5.37 -0.44 6.46
C ILE A 141 6.03 -1.59 7.23
N PHE A 142 6.53 -2.61 6.52
CA PHE A 142 7.17 -3.77 7.11
C PHE A 142 8.44 -3.40 7.86
N SER A 143 9.30 -2.56 7.27
CA SER A 143 10.55 -2.15 7.90
C SER A 143 10.29 -1.28 9.13
N SER A 144 9.32 -0.36 9.11
CA SER A 144 8.98 0.48 10.26
C SER A 144 8.46 -0.35 11.45
N ILE A 145 7.70 -1.42 11.19
CA ILE A 145 7.23 -2.32 12.25
C ILE A 145 8.39 -3.18 12.76
N ALA A 146 9.14 -3.81 11.85
CA ALA A 146 10.24 -4.71 12.21
C ALA A 146 11.34 -3.99 12.99
N ILE A 147 11.69 -2.76 12.60
CA ILE A 147 12.75 -1.99 13.26
C ILE A 147 12.40 -1.67 14.72
N LEU A 148 11.13 -1.36 15.02
CA LEU A 148 10.66 -1.11 16.38
C LEU A 148 10.68 -2.35 17.28
N GLN A 149 10.71 -3.55 16.70
CA GLN A 149 10.78 -4.80 17.46
C GLN A 149 12.20 -5.21 17.80
N VAL A 150 13.18 -4.82 16.95
CA VAL A 150 14.57 -5.27 17.08
C VAL A 150 15.49 -4.20 17.67
N GLU A 151 15.17 -2.92 17.52
CA GLU A 151 15.96 -1.80 18.05
C GLU A 151 15.71 -1.55 19.55
N ASN A 152 16.07 -2.53 20.37
CA ASN A 152 15.93 -2.48 21.83
C ASN A 152 17.23 -2.10 22.57
N ALA A 153 18.30 -1.76 21.84
CA ALA A 153 19.58 -1.43 22.46
C ALA A 153 19.52 -0.05 23.15
N PRO A 154 20.25 0.17 24.25
CA PRO A 154 20.30 1.48 24.91
C PRO A 154 20.75 2.62 24.00
N THR A 155 21.57 2.29 22.99
CA THR A 155 22.12 3.20 21.98
C THR A 155 21.20 3.41 20.78
N SER A 156 20.05 2.70 20.68
CA SER A 156 19.09 2.85 19.58
C SER A 156 18.46 4.25 19.58
N ASN A 157 18.38 4.85 18.39
CA ASN A 157 17.80 6.19 18.18
C ASN A 157 16.41 6.16 17.51
N ILE A 158 15.94 4.99 17.07
CA ILE A 158 14.59 4.74 16.57
C ILE A 158 13.77 4.19 17.74
N LYS A 159 12.93 5.03 18.33
CA LYS A 159 12.17 4.66 19.55
C LYS A 159 10.67 4.78 19.38
N THR A 160 10.20 5.58 18.44
CA THR A 160 8.79 5.89 18.25
C THR A 160 8.28 5.42 16.89
N ALA A 161 6.96 5.26 16.77
CA ALA A 161 6.30 4.98 15.50
C ALA A 161 6.70 5.99 14.39
N GLU A 162 6.77 7.27 14.76
CA GLU A 162 7.16 8.36 13.89
C GLU A 162 8.61 8.23 13.42
N ASP A 163 9.55 7.92 14.32
CA ASP A 163 10.96 7.71 13.97
C ASP A 163 11.13 6.57 12.95
N ALA A 164 10.37 5.49 13.14
CA ALA A 164 10.45 4.30 12.30
C ALA A 164 9.91 4.57 10.89
N ILE A 165 8.77 5.26 10.76
CA ILE A 165 8.22 5.68 9.46
C ILE A 165 9.21 6.61 8.76
N TRP A 166 9.70 7.61 9.47
CA TRP A 166 10.65 8.60 8.95
C TRP A 166 11.92 7.93 8.42
N TRP A 167 12.54 7.07 9.25
CA TRP A 167 13.74 6.33 8.87
C TRP A 167 13.50 5.44 7.65
N SER A 168 12.42 4.66 7.65
CA SER A 168 12.10 3.77 6.52
C SER A 168 11.90 4.54 5.22
N TYR A 169 11.23 5.69 5.28
CA TYR A 169 10.98 6.54 4.12
C TYR A 169 12.28 7.16 3.59
N VAL A 170 13.08 7.79 4.45
CA VAL A 170 14.37 8.42 4.08
C VAL A 170 15.37 7.39 3.54
N THR A 171 15.33 6.16 4.06
CA THR A 171 16.24 5.08 3.65
C THR A 171 15.86 4.50 2.30
N ILE A 172 14.57 4.16 2.07
CA ILE A 172 14.15 3.56 0.78
C ILE A 172 14.20 4.58 -0.36
N THR A 173 14.02 5.87 -0.06
CA THR A 173 14.20 6.97 -1.02
C THR A 173 15.67 7.33 -1.22
N THR A 174 16.61 6.62 -0.59
CA THR A 174 18.06 6.80 -0.72
C THR A 174 18.57 8.18 -0.30
N VAL A 175 17.76 8.97 0.43
CA VAL A 175 18.16 10.31 0.93
C VAL A 175 19.18 10.18 2.06
N GLY A 176 18.88 9.34 3.05
CA GLY A 176 19.83 8.97 4.11
C GLY A 176 20.38 10.12 4.96
N TYR A 177 19.53 10.94 5.58
CA TYR A 177 19.96 12.05 6.46
C TYR A 177 20.90 11.61 7.61
N GLY A 178 20.79 10.36 8.08
CA GLY A 178 21.65 9.80 9.13
C GLY A 178 21.26 10.22 10.56
N ASP A 179 20.15 10.91 10.73
CA ASP A 179 19.57 11.31 12.02
C ASP A 179 18.94 10.13 12.78
N LYS A 180 18.43 9.14 12.05
CA LYS A 180 17.89 7.88 12.57
C LYS A 180 18.54 6.71 11.84
N PHE A 181 18.97 5.68 12.56
CA PHE A 181 19.62 4.51 11.97
C PHE A 181 19.64 3.32 12.94
N PRO A 182 19.55 2.07 12.44
CA PRO A 182 19.64 0.89 13.27
C PRO A 182 21.05 0.67 13.82
N VAL A 183 21.13 0.33 15.10
CA VAL A 183 22.39 -0.02 15.76
C VAL A 183 22.51 -1.52 16.02
N THR A 184 21.40 -2.25 16.06
CA THR A 184 21.39 -3.70 16.29
C THR A 184 21.73 -4.48 15.02
N THR A 185 22.26 -5.69 15.18
CA THR A 185 22.58 -6.58 14.05
C THR A 185 21.34 -6.89 13.21
N GLU A 186 20.22 -7.21 13.85
CA GLU A 186 18.95 -7.49 13.19
C GLU A 186 18.42 -6.26 12.46
N GLY A 187 18.47 -5.08 13.09
CA GLY A 187 18.09 -3.82 12.47
C GLY A 187 18.91 -3.49 11.23
N ARG A 188 20.23 -3.76 11.27
CA ARG A 188 21.12 -3.58 10.11
C ARG A 188 20.80 -4.55 8.97
N ILE A 189 20.41 -5.78 9.26
CA ILE A 189 19.95 -6.74 8.24
C ILE A 189 18.70 -6.21 7.54
N ILE A 190 17.71 -5.73 8.30
CA ILE A 190 16.50 -5.11 7.75
C ILE A 190 16.87 -3.90 6.86
N ALA A 191 17.79 -3.06 7.32
CA ALA A 191 18.26 -1.90 6.56
C ALA A 191 18.89 -2.29 5.22
N MET A 192 19.72 -3.35 5.17
CA MET A 192 20.34 -3.81 3.93
C MET A 192 19.30 -4.20 2.87
N PHE A 193 18.26 -4.92 3.26
CA PHE A 193 17.16 -5.26 2.35
C PHE A 193 16.40 -4.01 1.89
N LEU A 194 16.11 -3.09 2.81
CA LEU A 194 15.38 -1.85 2.50
C LEU A 194 16.16 -0.96 1.52
N MET A 195 17.47 -0.79 1.75
CA MET A 195 18.38 -0.03 0.87
C MET A 195 18.46 -0.66 -0.52
N THR A 196 18.62 -1.98 -0.60
CA THR A 196 18.68 -2.71 -1.88
C THR A 196 17.39 -2.52 -2.69
N ALA A 197 16.24 -2.59 -2.03
CA ALA A 197 14.96 -2.34 -2.68
C ALA A 197 14.81 -0.87 -3.13
N GLY A 198 15.32 0.09 -2.35
CA GLY A 198 15.33 1.51 -2.71
C GLY A 198 16.08 1.77 -4.01
N VAL A 199 17.27 1.19 -4.18
CA VAL A 199 18.03 1.29 -5.44
C VAL A 199 17.23 0.71 -6.62
N GLY A 200 16.56 -0.44 -6.43
CA GLY A 200 15.69 -1.04 -7.45
C GLY A 200 14.50 -0.15 -7.83
N LEU A 201 13.93 0.59 -6.87
CA LEU A 201 12.83 1.52 -7.12
C LEU A 201 13.27 2.67 -8.04
N PHE A 202 14.41 3.30 -7.77
CA PHE A 202 14.96 4.36 -8.62
C PHE A 202 15.30 3.87 -10.02
N GLY A 203 15.87 2.66 -10.13
CA GLY A 203 16.10 2.02 -11.43
C GLY A 203 14.81 1.84 -12.22
N THR A 204 13.74 1.39 -11.56
CA THR A 204 12.43 1.20 -12.19
C THR A 204 11.77 2.53 -12.60
N PHE A 205 11.87 3.56 -11.76
CA PHE A 205 11.39 4.91 -12.09
C PHE A 205 12.10 5.48 -13.32
N THR A 206 13.43 5.37 -13.35
CA THR A 206 14.25 5.84 -14.48
C THR A 206 13.89 5.09 -15.77
N ALA A 207 13.77 3.77 -15.70
CA ALA A 207 13.36 2.94 -16.83
C ALA A 207 11.94 3.27 -17.33
N TYR A 208 11.02 3.59 -16.42
CA TYR A 208 9.68 4.01 -16.77
C TYR A 208 9.67 5.33 -17.55
N ILE A 209 10.38 6.36 -17.05
CA ILE A 209 10.52 7.64 -17.76
C ILE A 209 11.15 7.44 -19.14
N ALA A 210 12.25 6.68 -19.22
CA ALA A 210 12.88 6.35 -20.50
C ALA A 210 11.93 5.65 -21.48
N SER A 211 11.07 4.76 -20.98
CA SER A 211 10.10 4.03 -21.81
C SER A 211 9.03 4.93 -22.44
N ILE A 212 8.67 6.04 -21.79
CA ILE A 212 7.73 7.03 -22.34
C ILE A 212 8.36 7.72 -23.56
N PHE A 213 9.58 8.24 -23.41
CA PHE A 213 10.31 8.89 -24.49
C PHE A 213 10.59 7.97 -25.69
N VAL A 214 10.95 6.70 -25.43
CA VAL A 214 11.19 5.71 -26.49
C VAL A 214 9.89 5.35 -27.23
N SER A 215 8.76 5.30 -26.51
CA SER A 215 7.46 4.97 -27.10
C SER A 215 6.94 6.09 -28.02
N ASP A 216 7.21 7.35 -27.67
CA ASP A 216 6.81 8.51 -28.48
C ASP A 216 7.62 8.59 -29.78
N ASN A 217 8.95 8.39 -29.71
CA ASN A 217 9.81 8.33 -30.90
C ASN A 217 9.45 7.20 -31.88
N LYS A 218 8.84 6.12 -31.39
CA LYS A 218 8.45 4.97 -32.23
C LYS A 218 7.14 5.24 -33.00
N LYS A 219 6.24 6.04 -32.44
CA LYS A 219 5.01 6.48 -33.12
C LYS A 219 5.31 7.48 -34.23
N GLU A 220 6.17 8.46 -33.96
CA GLU A 220 6.58 9.48 -34.93
C GLU A 220 7.28 8.86 -36.16
N LYS A 221 8.14 7.86 -35.97
CA LYS A 221 8.77 7.12 -37.10
C LYS A 221 7.80 6.24 -37.89
N THR A 222 6.63 5.89 -37.35
CA THR A 222 5.63 5.09 -38.08
C THR A 222 4.76 6.01 -38.94
N GLU A 223 4.44 7.21 -38.46
CA GLU A 223 3.66 8.22 -39.20
C GLU A 223 4.45 8.89 -40.34
N ILE A 224 5.79 8.94 -40.28
CA ILE A 224 6.63 9.48 -41.37
C ILE A 224 6.82 8.48 -42.52
N ASN A 225 6.54 7.19 -42.30
CA ASN A 225 6.73 6.11 -43.28
C ASN A 225 5.42 5.61 -43.93
N GLU A 226 4.28 6.25 -43.64
CA GLU A 226 3.00 6.10 -44.34
C GLU A 226 2.73 7.32 -45.24
#